data_AF-A0A505HD50-F1
#
_entry.id   AF-A0A505HD50-F1
#
_cell.length_a   1.000
_cell.length_b   1.000
_cell.length_c   1.000
_cell.angle_alpha   90.00
_cell.angle_beta   90.00
_cell.angle_gamma   90.00
#
_symmetry.space_group_name_H-M   'P 1'
#
loop_
_entity.id
_entity.type
_entity.pdbx_description
1 polymer ?
#
loop_
_entity_poly.entity_id
_entity_poly.type
_entity_poly.pdbx_seq_one_letter_code
_entity_poly.pdbx_strand_id
1 'polypeptide(L)'
;VSRRNGVRVGKGAGYSDLEIALLTEAGLVSKGTAIATTIHQIQLLDEELPHASHDFNVDLAITPTEVLTCTADRDRPAGIIAKDLRQDQLDSIPILGGTRGQDTRHNP
;
A
#
# COMPACT_ATOMS: atom_id res chain seq x y z
N VAL A 1 -9.45 -8.86 1.94
CA VAL A 1 -9.73 -7.41 1.82
C VAL A 1 -10.95 -7.12 2.68
N SER A 2 -10.91 -6.06 3.49
CA SER A 2 -12.03 -5.64 4.31
C SER A 2 -13.01 -4.82 3.47
N ARG A 3 -14.30 -5.18 3.51
CA ARG A 3 -15.40 -4.42 2.89
C ARG A 3 -15.53 -3.01 3.46
N ARG A 4 -15.06 -2.79 4.69
CA ARG A 4 -15.29 -1.54 5.43
C ARG A 4 -14.44 -0.38 4.91
N ASN A 5 -13.18 -0.67 4.58
CA ASN A 5 -12.20 0.37 4.28
C ASN A 5 -11.16 -0.01 3.21
N GLY A 6 -11.28 -1.19 2.58
CA GLY A 6 -10.35 -1.62 1.54
C GLY A 6 -8.98 -2.06 2.07
N VAL A 7 -8.80 -2.22 3.40
CA VAL A 7 -7.57 -2.79 3.95
C VAL A 7 -7.39 -4.21 3.42
N ARG A 8 -6.16 -4.55 3.04
CA ARG A 8 -5.80 -5.86 2.50
C ARG A 8 -4.70 -6.50 3.34
N VAL A 9 -4.76 -7.83 3.44
CA VAL A 9 -3.66 -8.61 4.03
C VAL A 9 -2.99 -9.37 2.89
N GLY A 10 -1.71 -9.06 2.69
CA GLY A 10 -0.86 -9.75 1.72
C GLY A 10 -0.17 -10.97 2.32
N LYS A 11 0.86 -11.46 1.64
CA LYS A 11 1.69 -12.59 2.11
C LYS A 11 2.69 -12.20 3.21
N GLY A 12 2.76 -10.92 3.59
CA GLY A 12 3.63 -10.41 4.66
C GLY A 12 5.00 -9.88 4.21
N ALA A 13 5.38 -10.03 2.94
CA ALA A 13 6.68 -9.54 2.46
C ALA A 13 6.77 -8.00 2.32
N GLY A 14 5.63 -7.32 2.15
CA GLY A 14 5.54 -5.86 2.03
C GLY A 14 5.94 -5.28 0.67
N TYR A 15 6.12 -6.11 -0.37
CA TYR A 15 6.57 -5.63 -1.69
C TYR A 15 5.60 -4.64 -2.34
N SER A 16 4.30 -4.95 -2.37
CA SER A 16 3.31 -4.05 -2.99
C SER A 16 3.25 -2.69 -2.28
N ASP A 17 3.39 -2.67 -0.96
CA ASP A 17 3.40 -1.45 -0.16
C ASP A 17 4.63 -0.59 -0.50
N LEU A 18 5.80 -1.22 -0.68
CA LEU A 18 7.01 -0.55 -1.16
C LEU A 18 6.89 -0.04 -2.60
N GLU A 19 6.31 -0.81 -3.51
CA GLU A 19 6.09 -0.40 -4.90
C GLU A 19 5.21 0.84 -4.97
N ILE A 20 4.10 0.84 -4.22
CA ILE A 20 3.19 1.97 -4.15
C ILE A 20 3.87 3.21 -3.54
N ALA A 21 4.65 3.03 -2.48
CA ALA A 21 5.42 4.11 -1.87
C ALA A 21 6.45 4.72 -2.83
N LEU A 22 7.25 3.89 -3.52
CA LEU A 22 8.25 4.35 -4.50
C LEU A 22 7.60 5.09 -5.67
N LEU A 23 6.49 4.57 -6.20
CA LEU A 23 5.76 5.21 -7.29
C LEU A 23 5.11 6.52 -6.86
N THR A 24 4.70 6.64 -5.59
CA THR A 24 4.22 7.91 -5.03
C THR A 24 5.33 8.92 -4.88
N GLU A 25 6.51 8.55 -4.38
CA GLU A 25 7.67 9.45 -4.32
C GLU A 25 8.10 9.93 -5.71
N ALA A 26 8.00 9.07 -6.72
CA ALA A 26 8.29 9.42 -8.10
C ALA A 26 7.20 10.28 -8.77
N GLY A 27 6.09 10.58 -8.06
CA GLY A 27 4.96 11.33 -8.60
C GLY A 27 4.13 10.58 -9.65
N LEU A 28 4.35 9.27 -9.80
CA LEU A 28 3.68 8.42 -10.78
C LEU A 28 2.33 7.88 -10.27
N VAL A 29 2.17 7.80 -8.95
CA VAL A 29 0.92 7.40 -8.31
C VAL A 29 0.50 8.46 -7.30
N SER A 30 -0.72 8.96 -7.47
CA SER A 30 -1.31 10.05 -6.68
C SER A 30 -2.60 9.62 -5.98
N LYS A 31 -3.24 10.54 -5.24
CA LYS A 31 -4.61 10.34 -4.71
C LYS A 31 -5.65 10.11 -5.81
N GLY A 32 -5.40 10.57 -7.04
CA GLY A 32 -6.29 10.34 -8.18
C GLY A 32 -6.04 9.00 -8.90
N THR A 33 -5.01 8.25 -8.51
CA THR A 33 -4.68 6.96 -9.14
C THR A 33 -5.41 5.84 -8.42
N ALA A 34 -6.41 5.25 -9.07
CA ALA A 34 -7.17 4.14 -8.52
C ALA A 34 -6.29 2.88 -8.36
N ILE A 35 -6.37 2.24 -7.20
CA ILE A 35 -5.77 0.95 -6.89
C ILE A 35 -6.89 -0.09 -6.78
N ALA A 36 -6.88 -1.06 -7.69
CA ALA A 36 -7.86 -2.14 -7.74
C ALA A 36 -7.19 -3.50 -7.52
N THR A 37 -7.94 -4.44 -6.96
CA THR A 37 -7.50 -5.84 -6.86
C THR A 37 -8.63 -6.80 -7.21
N THR A 38 -8.27 -7.97 -7.72
CA THR A 38 -9.19 -9.08 -7.93
C THR A 38 -8.99 -10.15 -6.86
N ILE A 39 -10.08 -10.64 -6.31
CA ILE A 39 -10.09 -11.62 -5.23
C ILE A 39 -11.26 -12.60 -5.38
N HIS A 40 -11.19 -13.77 -4.74
CA HIS A 40 -12.35 -14.65 -4.60
C HIS A 40 -13.33 -14.09 -3.55
N GLN A 41 -14.61 -14.46 -3.65
CA GLN A 41 -15.67 -14.00 -2.73
C GLN A 41 -15.31 -14.22 -1.25
N ILE A 42 -14.70 -15.36 -0.93
CA ILE A 42 -14.30 -15.72 0.46
C ILE A 42 -13.18 -14.83 1.04
N GLN A 43 -12.45 -14.11 0.19
CA GLN A 43 -11.37 -13.22 0.61
C GLN A 43 -11.88 -11.79 0.86
N LEU A 44 -13.16 -11.53 0.63
CA LEU A 44 -13.83 -10.28 0.93
C LEU A 44 -14.56 -10.39 2.27
N LEU A 45 -14.04 -9.71 3.28
CA LEU A 45 -14.40 -9.90 4.69
C LEU A 45 -15.14 -8.68 5.24
N ASP A 46 -16.09 -8.90 6.14
CA ASP A 46 -16.79 -7.82 6.86
C ASP A 46 -16.00 -7.32 8.09
N GLU A 47 -14.96 -8.04 8.49
CA GLU A 47 -14.13 -7.67 9.64
C GLU A 47 -13.16 -6.51 9.35
N GLU A 48 -12.73 -5.86 10.42
CA GLU A 48 -11.57 -4.98 10.39
C GLU A 48 -10.29 -5.83 10.30
N LEU A 49 -9.39 -5.45 9.41
CA LEU A 49 -8.14 -6.16 9.19
C LEU A 49 -6.95 -5.38 9.77
N PRO A 50 -5.93 -6.09 10.28
CA PRO A 50 -4.71 -5.47 10.77
C PRO A 50 -3.98 -4.79 9.61
N HIS A 51 -3.28 -3.71 9.93
CA HIS A 51 -2.52 -2.91 9.00
C HIS A 51 -1.39 -2.18 9.75
N ALA A 52 -0.39 -1.73 9.01
CA ALA A 52 0.70 -0.89 9.46
C ALA A 52 0.61 0.53 8.89
N SER A 53 1.49 1.43 9.35
CA SER A 53 1.57 2.83 8.85
C SER A 53 1.96 2.93 7.39
N HIS A 54 2.71 1.98 6.86
CA HIS A 54 3.17 1.95 5.48
C HIS A 54 2.20 1.23 4.52
N ASP A 55 1.12 0.65 5.03
CA ASP A 55 0.16 -0.06 4.20
C ASP A 55 -0.74 0.93 3.44
N PHE A 56 -1.14 0.53 2.23
CA PHE A 56 -2.20 1.22 1.48
C PHE A 56 -3.48 0.38 1.42
N ASN A 57 -4.60 1.08 1.26
CA ASN A 57 -5.92 0.48 1.05
C ASN A 57 -6.21 0.41 -0.45
N VAL A 58 -6.97 -0.59 -0.89
CA VAL A 58 -7.49 -0.60 -2.27
C VAL A 58 -8.73 0.28 -2.38
N ASP A 59 -8.90 0.93 -3.53
CA ASP A 59 -10.11 1.69 -3.86
C ASP A 59 -11.21 0.76 -4.38
N LEU A 60 -10.82 -0.33 -5.07
CA LEU A 60 -11.73 -1.31 -5.66
C LEU A 60 -11.34 -2.74 -5.28
N ALA A 61 -12.30 -3.48 -4.75
CA ALA A 61 -12.21 -4.93 -4.58
C ALA A 61 -13.17 -5.62 -5.55
N ILE A 62 -12.63 -6.40 -6.48
CA ILE A 62 -13.39 -7.02 -7.57
C ILE A 62 -13.44 -8.52 -7.33
N THR A 63 -14.65 -9.06 -7.27
CA THR A 63 -14.92 -10.50 -7.21
C THR A 63 -15.54 -10.97 -8.54
N PRO A 64 -15.72 -12.28 -8.76
CA PRO A 64 -16.45 -12.75 -9.93
C PRO A 64 -17.92 -12.26 -10.01
N THR A 65 -18.51 -11.83 -8.89
CA THR A 65 -19.94 -11.50 -8.80
C THR A 65 -20.25 -10.04 -8.45
N GLU A 66 -19.28 -9.28 -7.95
CA GLU A 66 -19.47 -7.89 -7.56
C GLU A 66 -18.18 -7.05 -7.67
N VAL A 67 -18.35 -5.75 -7.90
CA VAL A 67 -17.30 -4.72 -7.78
C VAL A 67 -17.65 -3.85 -6.58
N LEU A 68 -16.79 -3.84 -5.57
CA LEU A 68 -16.97 -3.04 -4.36
C LEU A 68 -16.05 -1.82 -4.39
N THR A 69 -16.65 -0.63 -4.30
CA THR A 69 -15.91 0.61 -4.00
C THR A 69 -15.63 0.70 -2.51
N CYS A 70 -14.37 0.80 -2.15
CA CYS A 70 -13.90 0.92 -0.78
C CYS A 70 -13.61 2.39 -0.48
N THR A 71 -14.10 2.90 0.65
CA THR A 71 -13.73 4.23 1.13
C THR A 71 -12.68 4.07 2.21
N ALA A 72 -11.44 4.46 1.91
CA ALA A 72 -10.37 4.41 2.89
C ALA A 72 -10.66 5.38 4.05
N ASP A 73 -10.36 4.94 5.27
CA ASP A 73 -10.42 5.74 6.49
C ASP A 73 -9.15 6.56 6.75
N ARG A 74 -8.16 6.39 5.88
CA ARG A 74 -6.82 6.99 5.97
C ARG A 74 -6.30 7.38 4.61
N ASP A 75 -5.42 8.36 4.61
CA ASP A 75 -4.58 8.63 3.46
C ASP A 75 -3.52 7.53 3.30
N ARG A 76 -3.29 7.14 2.04
CA ARG A 76 -2.12 6.35 1.64
C ARG A 76 -0.82 7.06 2.05
N PRO A 77 0.26 6.30 2.34
CA PRO A 77 1.57 6.89 2.60
C PRO A 77 2.02 7.79 1.45
N ALA A 78 2.63 8.93 1.78
CA ALA A 78 3.19 9.86 0.81
C ALA A 78 4.52 9.38 0.20
N GLY A 79 5.03 8.24 0.66
CA GLY A 79 6.31 7.69 0.22
C GLY A 79 6.81 6.60 1.16
N ILE A 80 8.11 6.32 1.07
CA ILE A 80 8.78 5.29 1.85
C ILE A 80 8.95 5.75 3.29
N ILE A 81 8.46 4.94 4.24
CA ILE A 81 8.65 5.16 5.66
C ILE A 81 9.95 4.46 6.08
N ALA A 82 11.07 5.20 6.08
CA ALA A 82 12.41 4.62 6.28
C ALA A 82 12.56 3.79 7.57
N LYS A 83 11.87 4.18 8.64
CA LYS A 83 11.85 3.45 9.93
C LYS A 83 11.17 2.07 9.86
N ASP A 84 10.31 1.85 8.86
CA ASP A 84 9.59 0.59 8.67
C ASP A 84 10.33 -0.37 7.71
N LEU A 85 11.45 0.07 7.11
CA LEU A 85 12.25 -0.75 6.20
C LEU A 85 13.07 -1.80 6.96
N ARG A 86 12.87 -3.07 6.59
CA ARG A 86 13.64 -4.18 7.13
C ARG A 86 14.97 -4.38 6.38
N GLN A 87 15.93 -5.01 7.04
CA GLN A 87 17.25 -5.23 6.46
C GLN A 87 17.20 -6.15 5.22
N ASP A 88 16.37 -7.20 5.24
CA ASP A 88 16.16 -8.10 4.09
C ASP A 88 15.66 -7.35 2.84
N GLN A 89 14.80 -6.34 3.04
CA GLN A 89 14.29 -5.51 1.94
C GLN A 89 15.37 -4.62 1.37
N LEU A 90 16.20 -3.99 2.21
CA LEU A 90 17.32 -3.15 1.79
C LEU A 90 18.37 -3.95 1.01
N ASP A 91 18.65 -5.17 1.46
CA ASP A 91 19.63 -6.05 0.82
C ASP A 91 19.11 -6.58 -0.53
N SER A 92 17.79 -6.83 -0.62
CA SER A 92 17.16 -7.43 -1.81
C SER A 92 16.70 -6.42 -2.86
N ILE A 93 16.48 -5.16 -2.48
CA ILE A 93 15.88 -4.12 -3.34
C ILE A 93 16.86 -2.93 -3.44
N PRO A 94 17.75 -2.91 -4.45
CA PRO A 94 18.84 -1.93 -4.54
C PRO A 94 18.39 -0.46 -4.48
N ILE A 95 17.20 -0.14 -5.02
CA ILE A 95 16.69 1.24 -5.02
C ILE A 95 16.40 1.77 -3.61
N LEU A 96 16.20 0.89 -2.61
CA LEU A 96 15.98 1.28 -1.23
C LEU A 96 17.26 1.64 -0.45
N GLY A 97 18.45 1.34 -1.00
CA GLY A 97 19.72 1.69 -0.34
C GLY A 97 19.91 3.19 -0.15
N GLY A 98 19.28 4.00 -1.02
CA GLY A 98 19.36 5.47 -0.96
C GLY A 98 18.36 6.14 0.00
N THR A 99 17.31 5.45 0.44
CA THR A 99 16.18 6.08 1.16
C THR A 99 16.46 6.36 2.63
N ARG A 100 17.45 5.69 3.26
CA ARG A 100 17.88 6.02 4.65
C ARG A 100 18.53 7.40 4.79
N GLY A 101 18.95 8.04 3.69
CA GLY A 101 19.63 9.34 3.70
C GLY A 101 18.79 10.53 3.21
N GLN A 102 17.50 10.33 2.87
CA GLN A 102 16.66 11.35 2.22
C GLN A 102 15.69 12.09 3.15
N ASP A 103 15.82 11.93 4.47
CA ASP A 103 14.96 12.55 5.50
C ASP A 103 15.01 14.10 5.52
N THR A 104 15.75 14.74 4.60
CA THR A 104 15.92 16.20 4.52
C THR A 104 15.52 16.84 3.19
N ARG A 105 14.84 16.15 2.27
CA ARG A 105 14.36 16.77 1.02
C ARG A 105 12.85 16.72 0.86
N HIS A 106 12.17 17.29 1.86
CA HIS A 106 10.89 17.95 1.62
C HIS A 106 11.20 19.22 0.82
N ASN A 107 10.78 19.28 -0.45
CA ASN A 107 10.76 20.51 -1.26
C ASN A 107 9.29 20.80 -1.60
N PRO A 108 8.86 22.07 -1.49
CA PRO A 108 7.46 22.47 -1.31
C PRO A 108 6.59 22.33 -2.56
#